data_AF-A0A7T6XLM8-F1
#
_entry.id   AF-A0A7T6XLM8-F1
#
_cell.length_a   1.000
_cell.length_b   1.000
_cell.length_c   1.000
_cell.angle_alpha   90.00
_cell.angle_beta   90.00
_cell.angle_gamma   90.00
#
_symmetry.space_group_name_H-M   'P 1'
#
loop_
_entity.id
_entity.type
_entity.pdbx_description
1 polymer ?
#
loop_
_entity_poly.entity_id
_entity_poly.type
_entity_poly.pdbx_seq_one_letter_code
_entity_poly.pdbx_strand_id
1 'polypeptide(L)'
;MSTSEDDVRKMVLAPDDAVTLQNSRLVSPPLSDGTRYTFVSIPDHLISLAALEHLGYNSETATRIWEYWTNWPPGEPKRETDDVYHGMPFMDIVQGYIDNSPDTCEDNDAEWFRCFNLYGIHRELQEVIMDPKFRYIRLTESCKFWVLDTFQLRNRALQTAQDASRERDMARRREASRSRQSSSVGSGQRSISDSLRVVMPWLSRETALSEAAATAASRKPGHTTLYKRIDQARASV
;
A
#
# COMPACT_ATOMS: atom_id res chain seq x y z
N MET A 1 37.13 9.20 6.95
CA MET A 1 36.70 9.57 5.58
C MET A 1 35.42 8.83 5.27
N SER A 2 34.45 9.58 4.77
CA SER A 2 33.00 9.43 4.78
C SER A 2 32.37 8.07 4.47
N THR A 3 31.41 7.67 5.30
CA THR A 3 30.29 6.78 4.96
C THR A 3 29.28 7.59 4.13
N SER A 4 29.03 7.17 2.90
CA SER A 4 27.97 7.74 2.04
C SER A 4 26.64 7.11 2.42
N GLU A 5 25.90 7.78 3.30
CA GLU A 5 24.44 7.76 3.31
C GLU A 5 24.00 8.43 2.00
N ASP A 6 23.39 7.69 1.07
CA ASP A 6 22.44 8.20 0.05
C ASP A 6 22.20 7.16 -1.05
N ASP A 7 21.17 6.32 -0.88
CA ASP A 7 20.25 5.95 -1.98
C ASP A 7 18.98 5.35 -1.35
N VAL A 8 18.23 6.17 -0.60
CA VAL A 8 16.85 5.82 -0.22
C VAL A 8 16.01 5.90 -1.50
N ARG A 9 15.97 4.79 -2.23
CA ARG A 9 15.11 4.60 -3.40
C ARG A 9 13.66 4.66 -2.95
N LYS A 10 13.07 5.85 -2.98
CA LYS A 10 11.63 6.03 -2.88
C LYS A 10 10.97 5.28 -4.04
N MET A 11 10.24 4.22 -3.75
CA MET A 11 9.37 3.55 -4.73
C MET A 11 8.23 4.51 -5.05
N VAL A 12 8.33 5.19 -6.20
CA VAL A 12 7.28 6.10 -6.66
C VAL A 12 6.22 5.26 -7.37
N LEU A 13 5.24 4.78 -6.61
CA LEU A 13 4.06 4.13 -7.16
C LEU A 13 3.34 5.09 -8.14
N ALA A 14 2.85 4.58 -9.26
CA ALA A 14 2.20 5.41 -10.28
C ALA A 14 0.70 5.55 -9.98
N PRO A 15 0.04 6.63 -10.44
CA PRO A 15 -1.41 6.83 -10.26
C PRO A 15 -2.27 5.67 -10.79
N ASP A 16 -1.80 4.93 -11.79
CA ASP A 16 -2.51 3.79 -12.37
C ASP A 16 -2.48 2.54 -11.47
N ASP A 17 -1.52 2.41 -10.55
CA ASP A 17 -1.51 1.32 -9.56
C ASP A 17 -2.61 1.48 -8.52
N ALA A 18 -2.99 2.74 -8.23
CA ALA A 18 -4.11 3.03 -7.35
C ALA A 18 -5.42 2.48 -7.92
N VAL A 19 -5.55 2.38 -9.25
CA VAL A 19 -6.72 1.81 -9.92
C VAL A 19 -6.73 0.29 -9.73
N THR A 20 -5.58 -0.39 -9.84
CA THR A 20 -5.46 -1.83 -9.55
C THR A 20 -5.80 -2.17 -8.10
N LEU A 21 -5.35 -1.33 -7.14
CA LEU A 21 -5.64 -1.48 -5.72
C LEU A 21 -7.09 -1.11 -5.35
N GLN A 22 -7.71 -0.16 -6.05
CA GLN A 22 -9.13 0.18 -5.86
C GLN A 22 -10.07 -0.85 -6.48
N ASN A 23 -9.72 -1.41 -7.63
CA ASN A 23 -10.52 -2.44 -8.31
C ASN A 23 -10.59 -3.75 -7.51
N SER A 24 -9.67 -3.96 -6.56
CA SER A 24 -9.72 -5.08 -5.61
C SER A 24 -10.71 -4.87 -4.47
N ARG A 25 -11.38 -3.70 -4.38
CA ARG A 25 -12.32 -3.32 -3.30
C ARG A 25 -11.76 -3.47 -1.86
N LEU A 26 -10.44 -3.42 -1.70
CA LEU A 26 -9.74 -3.52 -0.41
C LEU A 26 -9.28 -2.18 0.16
N VAL A 27 -9.66 -1.09 -0.51
CA VAL A 27 -9.57 0.29 -0.01
C VAL A 27 -11.00 0.75 0.22
N SER A 28 -11.26 1.30 1.41
CA SER A 28 -12.60 1.69 1.85
C SER A 28 -13.35 2.54 0.83
N PRO A 29 -14.66 2.28 0.60
CA PRO A 29 -15.50 3.21 -0.13
C PRO A 29 -15.59 4.51 0.67
N PRO A 30 -15.69 5.68 0.01
CA PRO A 30 -15.83 6.94 0.72
C PRO A 30 -17.12 6.91 1.55
N LEU A 31 -16.96 7.06 2.86
CA LEU A 31 -18.05 7.50 3.75
C LEU A 31 -18.68 8.74 3.13
N SER A 32 -20.00 8.75 3.06
CA SER A 32 -20.82 9.80 2.46
C SER A 32 -20.86 11.05 3.34
N ASP A 33 -19.69 11.60 3.67
CA ASP A 33 -19.56 12.88 4.34
C ASP A 33 -18.34 13.64 3.80
N GLY A 34 -18.59 14.51 2.81
CA GLY A 34 -17.88 15.76 2.49
C GLY A 34 -16.36 15.77 2.20
N THR A 35 -15.60 14.77 2.61
CA THR A 35 -14.14 14.77 2.65
C THR A 35 -13.68 13.53 1.91
N ARG A 36 -13.56 13.68 0.59
CA ARG A 36 -12.95 12.67 -0.27
C ARG A 36 -11.51 12.47 0.22
N TYR A 37 -11.19 11.33 0.81
CA TYR A 37 -9.80 10.94 1.00
C TYR A 37 -9.16 10.76 -0.39
N THR A 38 -8.54 11.81 -0.90
CA THR A 38 -7.86 11.88 -2.21
C THR A 38 -6.51 11.15 -2.24
N PHE A 39 -6.19 10.44 -1.15
CA PHE A 39 -4.89 9.85 -0.90
C PHE A 39 -5.03 8.41 -0.40
N VAL A 40 -4.24 7.51 -0.97
CA VAL A 40 -4.06 6.14 -0.45
C VAL A 40 -2.61 6.01 0.01
N SER A 41 -2.41 5.62 1.26
CA SER A 41 -1.08 5.33 1.81
C SER A 41 -0.77 3.85 1.59
N ILE A 42 0.32 3.57 0.89
CA ILE A 42 0.74 2.21 0.55
C ILE A 42 2.12 1.97 1.15
N PRO A 43 2.37 0.82 1.78
CA PRO A 43 3.68 0.48 2.31
C PRO A 43 4.75 0.42 1.23
N ASP A 44 5.93 0.98 1.53
CA ASP A 44 7.09 0.93 0.62
C ASP A 44 7.73 -0.46 0.57
N HIS A 45 7.56 -1.26 1.63
CA HIS A 45 8.18 -2.58 1.79
C HIS A 45 7.14 -3.59 2.28
N LEU A 46 7.15 -4.79 1.68
CA LEU A 46 6.26 -5.90 2.04
C LEU A 46 6.52 -6.46 3.45
N ILE A 47 7.78 -6.37 3.89
CA ILE A 47 8.21 -6.75 5.24
C ILE A 47 8.45 -5.46 6.01
N SER A 48 7.41 -4.93 6.65
CA SER A 48 7.47 -3.70 7.43
C SER A 48 6.31 -3.59 8.41
N LEU A 49 6.46 -2.72 9.42
CA LEU A 49 5.35 -2.32 10.29
C LEU A 49 4.17 -1.74 9.49
N ALA A 50 4.47 -0.91 8.49
CA ALA A 50 3.46 -0.34 7.59
C ALA A 50 2.66 -1.42 6.85
N ALA A 51 3.33 -2.50 6.43
CA ALA A 51 2.64 -3.63 5.80
C ALA A 51 1.66 -4.29 6.78
N LEU A 52 2.02 -4.52 8.04
CA LEU A 52 1.12 -5.09 9.04
C LEU A 52 -0.15 -4.24 9.25
N GLU A 53 0.01 -2.91 9.35
CA GLU A 53 -1.12 -1.99 9.45
C GLU A 53 -1.97 -2.01 8.17
N HIS A 54 -1.33 -2.06 6.99
CA HIS A 54 -2.02 -2.15 5.71
C HIS A 54 -2.83 -3.44 5.55
N LEU A 55 -2.30 -4.58 6.00
CA LEU A 55 -3.00 -5.86 6.01
C LEU A 55 -4.26 -5.79 6.87
N GLY A 56 -4.17 -5.10 8.00
CA GLY A 56 -5.33 -4.72 8.78
C GLY A 56 -5.20 -4.97 10.27
N TYR A 57 -3.98 -5.18 10.77
CA TYR A 57 -3.75 -5.07 12.21
C TYR A 57 -3.92 -3.62 12.66
N ASN A 58 -4.39 -3.45 13.90
CA ASN A 58 -4.30 -2.17 14.58
C ASN A 58 -2.82 -1.87 14.92
N SER A 59 -2.53 -0.60 15.23
CA SER A 59 -1.15 -0.16 15.44
C SER A 59 -0.44 -0.87 16.61
N GLU A 60 -1.19 -1.20 17.67
CA GLU A 60 -0.65 -1.92 18.83
C GLU A 60 -0.21 -3.34 18.46
N THR A 61 -1.09 -4.11 17.82
CA THR A 61 -0.81 -5.48 17.41
C THR A 61 0.25 -5.53 16.32
N ALA A 62 0.19 -4.61 15.35
CA ALA A 62 1.21 -4.47 14.32
C ALA A 62 2.59 -4.22 14.94
N THR A 63 2.67 -3.34 15.94
CA THR A 63 3.93 -3.07 16.67
C THR A 63 4.44 -4.32 17.36
N ARG A 64 3.59 -5.08 18.06
CA ARG A 64 4.00 -6.32 18.75
C ARG A 64 4.54 -7.37 17.79
N ILE A 65 3.86 -7.58 16.66
CA ILE A 65 4.31 -8.55 15.63
C ILE A 65 5.64 -8.07 15.03
N TRP A 66 5.78 -6.77 14.76
CA TRP A 66 7.00 -6.20 14.22
C TRP A 66 8.18 -6.29 15.20
N GLU A 67 7.95 -6.05 16.49
CA GLU A 67 8.96 -6.22 17.54
C GLU A 67 9.44 -7.67 17.63
N TYR A 68 8.52 -8.64 17.52
CA TYR A 68 8.89 -10.05 17.45
C TYR A 68 9.74 -10.38 16.22
N TRP A 69 9.33 -9.88 15.05
CA TRP A 69 10.07 -10.09 13.79
C TRP A 69 11.47 -9.44 13.82
N THR A 70 11.60 -8.25 14.41
CA THR A 70 12.87 -7.51 14.45
C THR A 70 13.83 -8.04 15.51
N ASN A 71 13.30 -8.54 16.63
CA ASN A 71 14.07 -9.16 17.71
C ASN A 71 14.08 -10.70 17.61
N TRP A 72 14.22 -11.21 16.39
CA TRP A 72 14.18 -12.64 16.13
C TRP A 72 15.25 -13.39 16.93
N PRO A 73 14.91 -14.49 17.61
CA PRO A 73 15.88 -15.23 18.41
C PRO A 73 17.03 -15.78 17.55
N PRO A 74 18.26 -15.81 18.07
CA PRO A 74 19.35 -16.45 17.36
C PRO A 74 19.13 -17.97 17.27
N GLY A 75 19.30 -18.54 16.08
CA GLY A 75 19.15 -19.98 15.85
C GLY A 75 18.31 -20.29 14.61
N GLU A 76 17.84 -21.54 14.52
CA GLU A 76 16.86 -21.98 13.54
C GLU A 76 15.46 -22.02 14.19
N PRO A 77 14.38 -21.71 13.44
CA PRO A 77 14.40 -21.25 12.05
C PRO A 77 14.84 -19.78 11.92
N LYS A 78 15.53 -19.44 10.83
CA LYS A 78 15.86 -18.05 10.47
C LYS A 78 14.66 -17.33 9.82
N ARG A 79 14.74 -16.01 9.66
CA ARG A 79 13.77 -15.24 8.86
C ARG A 79 14.06 -15.37 7.36
N GLU A 80 13.06 -15.19 6.52
CA GLU A 80 13.26 -15.13 5.05
C GLU A 80 14.22 -14.02 4.59
N THR A 81 14.36 -12.96 5.40
CA THR A 81 15.35 -11.89 5.14
C THR A 81 16.79 -12.31 5.40
N ASP A 82 16.99 -13.32 6.25
CA ASP A 82 18.30 -13.80 6.68
C ASP A 82 18.68 -15.10 5.97
N ASP A 83 17.70 -15.91 5.57
CA ASP A 83 17.86 -17.15 4.79
C ASP A 83 16.75 -17.27 3.74
N VAL A 84 17.12 -17.11 2.47
CA VAL A 84 16.16 -17.10 1.36
C VAL A 84 15.58 -18.48 1.06
N TYR A 85 16.25 -19.57 1.43
CA TYR A 85 15.83 -20.93 1.06
C TYR A 85 15.05 -21.64 2.17
N HIS A 86 15.41 -21.37 3.43
CA HIS A 86 14.82 -22.04 4.59
C HIS A 86 14.27 -21.08 5.64
N GLY A 87 14.34 -19.77 5.37
CA GLY A 87 13.81 -18.77 6.28
C GLY A 87 12.29 -18.83 6.37
N MET A 88 11.79 -18.54 7.57
CA MET A 88 10.38 -18.43 7.85
C MET A 88 9.79 -17.24 7.09
N PRO A 89 8.73 -17.46 6.30
CA PRO A 89 8.06 -16.38 5.58
C PRO A 89 7.45 -15.36 6.54
N PHE A 90 7.55 -14.07 6.21
CA PHE A 90 6.93 -13.01 7.02
C PHE A 90 5.42 -13.22 7.16
N MET A 91 4.76 -13.60 6.07
CA MET A 91 3.32 -13.87 6.07
C MET A 91 2.90 -15.06 6.94
N ASP A 92 3.79 -16.00 7.24
CA ASP A 92 3.48 -17.11 8.15
C ASP A 92 3.45 -16.61 9.60
N ILE A 93 4.32 -15.67 9.96
CA ILE A 93 4.29 -15.00 11.26
C ILE A 93 3.05 -14.11 11.40
N VAL A 94 2.71 -13.37 10.35
CA VAL A 94 1.50 -12.54 10.30
C VAL A 94 0.25 -13.38 10.56
N GLN A 95 0.11 -14.53 9.91
CA GLN A 95 -1.06 -15.40 10.04
C GLN A 95 -1.03 -16.19 11.36
N GLY A 96 0.13 -16.73 11.72
CA GLY A 96 0.32 -17.51 12.94
C GLY A 96 0.00 -16.76 14.24
N TYR A 97 0.04 -15.42 14.21
CA TYR A 97 -0.36 -14.59 15.35
C TYR A 97 -1.81 -14.86 15.81
N ILE A 98 -2.72 -15.18 14.90
CA ILE A 98 -4.15 -15.38 15.22
C ILE A 98 -4.54 -16.86 15.34
N ASP A 99 -3.65 -17.80 15.01
CA ASP A 99 -3.96 -19.23 14.93
C ASP A 99 -4.49 -19.79 16.27
N ASN A 100 -3.89 -19.36 17.38
CA ASN A 100 -4.27 -19.82 18.72
C ASN A 100 -5.46 -19.06 19.34
N SER A 101 -6.01 -18.08 18.62
CA SER A 101 -7.14 -17.29 19.12
C SER A 101 -8.48 -17.98 18.84
N PRO A 102 -9.49 -17.79 19.72
CA PRO A 102 -10.85 -18.29 19.50
C PRO A 102 -11.44 -17.80 18.19
N ASP A 103 -12.28 -18.62 17.57
CA ASP A 103 -12.93 -18.34 16.29
C ASP A 103 -14.44 -18.48 16.41
N THR A 104 -15.18 -17.90 15.46
CA THR A 104 -16.63 -17.98 15.36
C THR A 104 -17.06 -18.05 13.90
N CYS A 105 -18.08 -18.86 13.61
CA CYS A 105 -18.85 -18.81 12.36
C CYS A 105 -20.33 -18.52 12.64
N GLU A 106 -20.66 -18.20 13.89
CA GLU A 106 -22.03 -17.99 14.33
C GLU A 106 -22.61 -16.73 13.74
N ASP A 107 -23.92 -16.73 13.57
CA ASP A 107 -24.65 -15.56 13.12
C ASP A 107 -24.93 -14.58 14.27
N ASN A 108 -23.85 -14.13 14.92
CA ASN A 108 -23.89 -13.24 16.08
C ASN A 108 -22.80 -12.18 15.95
N ASP A 109 -23.20 -10.95 15.61
CA ASP A 109 -22.25 -9.86 15.38
C ASP A 109 -21.36 -9.56 16.60
N ALA A 110 -21.85 -9.77 17.83
CA ALA A 110 -21.04 -9.55 19.04
C ALA A 110 -19.87 -10.54 19.15
N GLU A 111 -20.07 -11.80 18.76
CA GLU A 111 -18.99 -12.80 18.73
C GLU A 111 -17.95 -12.48 17.66
N TRP A 112 -18.38 -11.99 16.49
CA TRP A 112 -17.47 -11.56 15.43
C TRP A 112 -16.59 -10.38 15.88
N PHE A 113 -17.20 -9.35 16.46
CA PHE A 113 -16.44 -8.22 17.01
C PHE A 113 -15.51 -8.64 18.14
N ARG A 114 -15.91 -9.61 18.96
CA ARG A 114 -15.02 -10.21 19.98
C ARG A 114 -13.79 -10.87 19.35
N CYS A 115 -13.97 -11.67 18.30
CA CYS A 115 -12.87 -12.26 17.54
C CYS A 115 -11.93 -11.21 16.94
N PHE A 116 -12.47 -10.20 16.24
CA PHE A 116 -11.63 -9.14 15.67
C PHE A 116 -10.80 -8.39 16.70
N ASN A 117 -11.38 -8.10 17.87
CA ASN A 117 -10.67 -7.42 18.94
C ASN A 117 -9.58 -8.30 19.55
N LEU A 118 -9.82 -9.61 19.70
CA LEU A 118 -8.80 -10.56 20.17
C LEU A 118 -7.64 -10.70 19.18
N TYR A 119 -7.94 -10.69 17.89
CA TYR A 119 -6.93 -10.75 16.84
C TYR A 119 -6.16 -9.42 16.68
N GLY A 120 -6.69 -8.32 17.23
CA GLY A 120 -6.11 -7.00 17.09
C GLY A 120 -6.33 -6.37 15.72
N ILE A 121 -7.50 -6.61 15.12
CA ILE A 121 -7.87 -6.04 13.81
C ILE A 121 -8.34 -4.60 13.97
N HIS A 122 -7.87 -3.70 13.10
CA HIS A 122 -8.30 -2.30 13.12
C HIS A 122 -9.78 -2.14 12.70
N ARG A 123 -10.43 -1.11 13.26
CA ARG A 123 -11.88 -0.89 13.13
C ARG A 123 -12.39 -0.83 11.69
N GLU A 124 -11.66 -0.20 10.78
CA GLU A 124 -12.08 -0.05 9.38
C GLU A 124 -12.20 -1.41 8.68
N LEU A 125 -11.27 -2.35 8.88
CA LEU A 125 -11.44 -3.71 8.35
C LEU A 125 -12.58 -4.47 9.01
N GLN A 126 -12.81 -4.28 10.32
CA GLN A 126 -13.97 -4.87 10.98
C GLN A 126 -15.27 -4.40 10.32
N GLU A 127 -15.41 -3.09 10.10
CA GLU A 127 -16.59 -2.48 9.47
C GLU A 127 -16.81 -3.00 8.04
N VAL A 128 -15.73 -3.18 7.27
CA VAL A 128 -15.82 -3.72 5.89
C VAL A 128 -16.27 -5.18 5.88
N ILE A 129 -15.72 -6.05 6.74
CA ILE A 129 -16.14 -7.45 6.82
C ILE A 129 -17.58 -7.57 7.35
N MET A 130 -17.96 -6.69 8.28
CA MET A 130 -19.28 -6.69 8.92
C MET A 130 -20.36 -5.95 8.13
N ASP A 131 -20.06 -5.38 6.95
CA ASP A 131 -21.07 -4.69 6.14
C ASP A 131 -22.25 -5.65 5.88
N PRO A 132 -23.49 -5.27 6.24
CA PRO A 132 -24.67 -6.11 6.07
C PRO A 132 -24.85 -6.64 4.64
N LYS A 133 -24.35 -5.92 3.62
CA LYS A 133 -24.39 -6.36 2.22
C LYS A 133 -23.58 -7.61 1.95
N PHE A 134 -22.53 -7.85 2.74
CA PHE A 134 -21.67 -9.03 2.63
C PHE A 134 -22.06 -10.14 3.60
N ARG A 135 -23.11 -9.96 4.42
CA ARG A 135 -23.55 -10.94 5.41
C ARG A 135 -23.66 -12.36 4.87
N TYR A 136 -24.27 -12.54 3.70
CA TYR A 136 -24.47 -13.87 3.12
C TYR A 136 -23.15 -14.54 2.74
N ILE A 137 -22.14 -13.75 2.34
CA ILE A 137 -20.78 -14.22 2.07
C ILE A 137 -20.06 -14.47 3.40
N ARG A 138 -20.09 -13.49 4.30
CA ARG A 138 -19.46 -13.54 5.63
C ARG A 138 -19.82 -14.83 6.37
N LEU A 139 -21.08 -15.27 6.31
CA LEU A 139 -21.54 -16.48 7.00
C LEU A 139 -21.21 -17.81 6.30
N THR A 140 -20.51 -17.81 5.16
CA THR A 140 -20.06 -19.08 4.53
C THR A 140 -18.83 -19.67 5.19
N GLU A 141 -18.08 -18.86 5.95
CA GLU A 141 -16.80 -19.24 6.56
C GLU A 141 -16.63 -18.55 7.92
N SER A 142 -15.59 -18.95 8.66
CA SER A 142 -15.33 -18.41 10.00
C SER A 142 -14.72 -16.99 9.99
N CYS A 143 -14.77 -16.33 11.14
CA CYS A 143 -14.15 -15.03 11.35
C CYS A 143 -12.65 -15.07 11.07
N LYS A 144 -11.94 -16.09 11.56
CA LYS A 144 -10.52 -16.27 11.28
C LYS A 144 -10.26 -16.44 9.79
N PHE A 145 -11.07 -17.26 9.10
CA PHE A 145 -10.94 -17.45 7.66
C PHE A 145 -10.98 -16.11 6.91
N TRP A 146 -12.01 -15.28 7.14
CA TRP A 146 -12.15 -14.01 6.41
C TRP A 146 -11.04 -13.01 6.70
N VAL A 147 -10.52 -12.99 7.93
CA VAL A 147 -9.38 -12.15 8.29
C VAL A 147 -8.12 -12.60 7.54
N LEU A 148 -7.81 -13.91 7.55
CA LEU A 148 -6.65 -14.47 6.86
C LEU A 148 -6.75 -14.29 5.34
N ASP A 149 -7.91 -14.57 4.77
CA ASP A 149 -8.16 -14.39 3.34
C ASP A 149 -7.97 -12.92 2.94
N THR A 150 -8.49 -11.99 3.75
CA THR A 150 -8.31 -10.55 3.50
C THR A 150 -6.83 -10.15 3.59
N PHE A 151 -6.07 -10.68 4.55
CA PHE A 151 -4.63 -10.42 4.63
C PHE A 151 -3.91 -10.93 3.38
N GLN A 152 -4.18 -12.15 2.94
CA GLN A 152 -3.57 -12.70 1.73
C GLN A 152 -3.91 -11.86 0.51
N LEU A 153 -5.17 -11.44 0.37
CA LEU A 153 -5.62 -10.63 -0.75
C LEU A 153 -4.95 -9.25 -0.76
N ARG A 154 -4.88 -8.56 0.39
CA ARG A 154 -4.18 -7.28 0.54
C ARG A 154 -2.68 -7.41 0.26
N ASN A 155 -2.04 -8.47 0.75
CA ASN A 155 -0.61 -8.72 0.48
C ASN A 155 -0.34 -8.94 -1.02
N ARG A 156 -1.14 -9.76 -1.69
CA ARG A 156 -1.02 -9.99 -3.15
C ARG A 156 -1.23 -8.71 -3.95
N ALA A 157 -2.21 -7.90 -3.55
CA ALA A 157 -2.48 -6.61 -4.18
C ALA A 157 -1.28 -5.65 -4.03
N LEU A 158 -0.70 -5.58 -2.82
CA LEU A 158 0.51 -4.81 -2.55
C LEU A 158 1.71 -5.27 -3.38
N GLN A 159 1.98 -6.58 -3.41
CA GLN A 159 3.03 -7.19 -4.22
C GLN A 159 2.88 -6.81 -5.70
N THR A 160 1.67 -6.96 -6.24
CA THR A 160 1.37 -6.65 -7.65
C THR A 160 1.63 -5.18 -7.96
N ALA A 161 1.21 -4.27 -7.09
CA ALA A 161 1.46 -2.84 -7.26
C ALA A 161 2.95 -2.50 -7.22
N GLN A 162 3.70 -3.11 -6.30
CA GLN A 162 5.15 -2.93 -6.19
C GLN A 162 5.90 -3.46 -7.42
N ASP A 163 5.51 -4.61 -7.94
CA ASP A 163 6.12 -5.20 -9.13
C ASP A 163 5.86 -4.36 -10.38
N ALA A 164 4.62 -3.90 -10.58
CA ALA A 164 4.25 -2.99 -11.66
C ALA A 164 5.04 -1.67 -11.60
N SER A 165 5.25 -1.13 -10.39
CA SER A 165 6.08 0.06 -10.19
C SER A 165 7.53 -0.18 -10.56
N ARG A 166 8.11 -1.30 -10.10
CA ARG A 166 9.49 -1.67 -10.43
C ARG A 166 9.68 -1.85 -11.93
N GLU A 167 8.71 -2.46 -12.61
CA GLU A 167 8.75 -2.65 -14.06
C GLU A 167 8.75 -1.32 -14.81
N ARG A 168 7.88 -0.37 -14.43
CA ARG A 168 7.84 0.96 -15.05
C ARG A 168 9.11 1.76 -14.80
N ASP A 169 9.69 1.66 -13.60
CA ASP A 169 10.97 2.31 -13.31
C ASP A 169 12.10 1.74 -14.17
N MET A 170 12.14 0.42 -14.36
CA MET A 170 13.07 -0.22 -15.28
C MET A 170 12.85 0.23 -16.73
N ALA A 171 11.61 0.32 -17.20
CA ALA A 171 11.29 0.80 -18.53
C ALA A 171 11.73 2.25 -18.75
N ARG A 172 11.47 3.14 -17.78
CA ARG A 172 11.93 4.54 -17.80
C ARG A 172 13.45 4.65 -17.86
N ARG A 173 14.17 3.83 -17.08
CA ARG A 173 15.65 3.80 -17.11
C ARG A 173 16.20 3.33 -18.46
N ARG A 174 15.56 2.33 -19.08
CA ARG A 174 15.93 1.83 -20.42
C ARG A 174 15.71 2.89 -21.51
N GLU A 175 14.63 3.67 -21.41
CA GLU A 175 14.37 4.74 -22.38
C GLU A 175 15.36 5.90 -22.22
N ALA A 176 15.67 6.29 -20.98
CA ALA A 176 16.66 7.32 -20.70
C ALA A 176 18.07 6.94 -21.19
N SER A 177 18.45 5.66 -21.09
CA SER A 177 19.74 5.18 -21.60
C SER A 177 19.80 5.15 -23.14
N ARG A 178 18.69 4.81 -23.82
CA ARG A 178 18.59 4.89 -25.28
C ARG A 178 18.72 6.33 -25.82
N SER A 179 18.08 7.30 -25.16
CA SER A 179 18.18 8.72 -25.53
C SER A 179 19.59 9.31 -25.33
N ARG A 180 20.39 8.75 -24.42
CA ARG A 180 21.79 9.16 -24.21
C ARG A 180 22.75 8.61 -25.27
N GLN A 181 22.43 7.48 -25.91
CA GLN A 181 23.25 6.95 -27.01
C GLN A 181 22.92 7.59 -28.36
N SER A 182 21.69 8.06 -28.59
CA SER A 182 21.32 8.76 -29.83
C SER A 182 21.80 10.22 -29.90
N SER A 183 22.25 10.80 -28.78
CA SER A 183 22.77 12.18 -28.72
C SER A 183 24.27 12.31 -29.04
N SER A 184 24.93 11.22 -29.47
CA SER A 184 26.33 11.22 -29.94
C SER A 184 26.50 11.66 -31.40
N VAL A 185 25.41 11.82 -32.16
CA VAL A 185 25.47 12.37 -33.54
C VAL A 185 24.38 13.42 -33.71
N GLY A 186 24.75 14.69 -33.54
CA GLY A 186 23.90 15.83 -33.90
C GLY A 186 23.92 16.95 -32.86
N SER A 187 24.75 17.96 -33.10
CA SER A 187 24.66 19.25 -32.41
C SER A 187 23.24 19.81 -32.51
N GLY A 188 22.66 20.20 -31.38
CA GLY A 188 21.38 20.88 -31.37
C GLY A 188 20.82 21.04 -29.96
N GLN A 189 21.46 21.92 -29.17
CA GLN A 189 20.81 22.49 -28.00
C GLN A 189 19.42 23.02 -28.40
N ARG A 190 18.36 22.39 -27.89
CA ARG A 190 17.10 23.09 -27.62
C ARG A 190 16.77 22.90 -26.16
N SER A 191 17.23 23.88 -25.39
CA SER A 191 16.67 24.22 -24.09
C SER A 191 15.16 24.31 -24.23
N ILE A 192 14.41 23.48 -23.49
CA ILE A 192 12.96 23.64 -23.36
C ILE A 192 12.77 24.87 -22.48
N SER A 193 12.63 26.00 -23.16
CA SER A 193 12.38 27.30 -22.56
C SER A 193 11.09 27.28 -21.75
N ASP A 194 11.09 28.10 -20.71
CA ASP A 194 10.09 28.43 -19.69
C ASP A 194 8.71 28.92 -20.22
N SER A 195 8.40 28.66 -21.50
CA SER A 195 7.27 29.25 -22.23
C SER A 195 5.96 28.44 -22.17
N LEU A 196 5.94 27.26 -21.55
CA LEU A 196 4.69 26.50 -21.34
C LEU A 196 3.94 26.89 -20.05
N ARG A 197 4.45 27.84 -19.25
CA ARG A 197 3.81 28.28 -18.00
C ARG A 197 2.63 29.25 -18.19
N VAL A 198 2.38 29.76 -19.41
CA VAL A 198 1.46 30.91 -19.59
C VAL A 198 0.17 30.56 -20.36
N VAL A 199 0.00 29.35 -20.90
CA VAL A 199 -1.15 29.04 -21.77
C VAL A 199 -1.83 27.74 -21.37
N MET A 200 -2.58 27.73 -20.25
CA MET A 200 -3.77 26.88 -20.03
C MET A 200 -4.35 27.14 -18.62
N PRO A 201 -5.37 28.01 -18.46
CA PRO A 201 -6.04 28.28 -17.18
C PRO A 201 -6.83 27.10 -16.59
N TRP A 202 -6.92 25.97 -17.31
CA TRP A 202 -7.81 24.84 -17.00
C TRP A 202 -7.07 23.59 -16.49
N LEU A 203 -5.73 23.61 -16.49
CA LEU A 203 -4.95 22.54 -15.87
C LEU A 203 -4.87 22.82 -14.37
N SER A 204 -5.56 22.01 -13.57
CA SER A 204 -5.43 22.03 -12.11
C SER A 204 -3.96 22.05 -11.70
N ARG A 205 -3.59 23.02 -10.84
CA ARG A 205 -2.24 23.21 -10.27
C ARG A 205 -1.75 22.05 -9.41
N GLU A 206 -2.64 21.11 -9.11
CA GLU A 206 -2.39 19.93 -8.29
C GLU A 206 -1.82 18.80 -9.15
N THR A 207 -0.54 18.90 -9.45
CA THR A 207 0.24 17.79 -9.99
C THR A 207 0.88 17.00 -8.83
N ALA A 208 1.41 15.81 -9.12
CA ALA A 208 2.14 14.99 -8.14
C ALA A 208 3.38 15.69 -7.53
N LEU A 209 3.76 16.85 -8.05
CA LEU A 209 4.84 17.71 -7.55
C LEU A 209 4.32 18.97 -6.82
N SER A 210 3.02 19.06 -6.55
CA SER A 210 2.44 20.18 -5.81
C SER A 210 2.89 20.20 -4.35
N GLU A 211 2.89 21.37 -3.74
CA GLU A 211 3.21 21.56 -2.33
C GLU A 211 2.27 20.76 -1.41
N ALA A 212 1.01 20.56 -1.82
CA ALA A 212 0.06 19.68 -1.16
C ALA A 212 0.49 18.20 -1.20
N ALA A 213 1.00 17.71 -2.35
CA ALA A 213 1.53 16.36 -2.48
C ALA A 213 2.82 16.16 -1.66
N ALA A 214 3.70 17.16 -1.63
CA ALA A 214 4.90 17.15 -0.79
C ALA A 214 4.56 17.14 0.72
N THR A 215 3.57 17.95 1.12
CA THR A 215 3.08 18.01 2.50
C THR A 215 2.40 16.70 2.92
N ALA A 216 1.68 16.03 2.02
CA ALA A 216 1.07 14.73 2.28
C ALA A 216 2.11 13.60 2.38
N ALA A 217 3.09 13.57 1.47
CA ALA A 217 4.18 12.60 1.48
C ALA A 217 5.10 12.72 2.72
N SER A 218 5.13 13.90 3.36
CA SER A 218 5.89 14.14 4.59
C SER A 218 5.28 13.50 5.84
N ARG A 219 4.05 12.96 5.80
CA ARG A 219 3.28 12.68 7.03
C ARG A 219 3.49 11.30 7.66
N LYS A 220 4.09 10.33 6.97
CA LYS A 220 4.36 9.00 7.56
C LYS A 220 5.61 8.35 6.97
N PRO A 221 6.69 8.16 7.75
CA PRO A 221 7.80 7.31 7.35
C PRO A 221 7.32 5.89 6.98
N GLY A 222 7.90 5.31 5.91
CA GLY A 222 7.60 3.95 5.45
C GLY A 222 6.35 3.77 4.59
N HIS A 223 5.70 4.88 4.19
CA HIS A 223 4.55 4.87 3.30
C HIS A 223 4.74 5.80 2.09
N THR A 224 4.34 5.34 0.92
CA THR A 224 4.14 6.19 -0.26
C THR A 224 2.67 6.61 -0.35
N THR A 225 2.44 7.91 -0.51
CA THR A 225 1.10 8.47 -0.69
C THR A 225 0.78 8.60 -2.17
N LEU A 226 -0.28 7.92 -2.64
CA LEU A 226 -0.77 8.03 -4.00
C LEU A 226 -1.90 9.06 -4.12
N TYR A 227 -1.79 9.97 -5.10
CA TYR A 227 -2.84 10.92 -5.45
C TYR A 227 -3.77 10.36 -6.51
N LYS A 228 -5.08 10.33 -6.22
CA LYS A 228 -6.09 9.96 -7.21
C LYS A 228 -6.40 11.17 -8.10
N ARG A 229 -6.09 11.09 -9.40
CA ARG A 229 -6.54 12.11 -10.37
C ARG A 229 -8.07 12.04 -10.46
N ILE A 230 -8.75 13.14 -10.12
CA ILE A 230 -10.20 13.27 -10.28
C ILE A 230 -10.47 13.82 -11.67
N ASP A 231 -11.06 13.01 -12.55
CA ASP A 231 -11.67 13.54 -13.77
C ASP A 231 -12.96 14.28 -13.38
N GLN A 232 -12.93 15.62 -13.41
CA GLN A 232 -14.15 16.42 -13.36
C GLN A 232 -14.85 16.32 -14.72
N ALA A 233 -15.71 15.32 -14.89
CA ALA A 233 -16.74 15.39 -15.92
C ALA A 233 -17.72 16.50 -15.52
N ARG A 234 -17.76 17.60 -16.29
CA ARG A 234 -18.80 18.62 -16.17
C ARG A 234 -20.13 18.00 -16.61
N ALA A 235 -21.09 17.90 -15.69
CA ALA A 235 -22.49 17.86 -16.07
C ALA A 235 -22.87 19.27 -16.54
N SER A 236 -23.09 19.44 -17.84
CA SER A 236 -23.75 20.64 -18.38
C SER A 236 -25.25 20.51 -18.12
N VAL A 237 -25.81 21.47 -17.39
CA VAL A 237 -27.26 21.77 -17.37
C VAL A 237 -27.51 22.82 -18.45
#